data_AF-A6DSY8-F1
#
_entry.id   AF-A6DSY8-F1
#
_cell.length_a   1.000
_cell.length_b   1.000
_cell.length_c   1.000
_cell.angle_alpha   90.00
_cell.angle_beta   90.00
_cell.angle_gamma   90.00
#
_symmetry.space_group_name_H-M   'P 1'
#
loop_
_entity.id
_entity.type
_entity.pdbx_description
1 polymer ?
#
loop_
_entity_poly.entity_id
_entity_poly.type
_entity_poly.pdbx_seq_one_letter_code
_entity_poly.pdbx_strand_id
1 'polypeptide(L)'
;MNARGLHGLKMITSDSHSGLKAALKTVFGSIPWQRCQFHLQQNAGAYVPKKAMRSEVAQDIRDIFNAPSKLEAERLLKLTCLKYEEKASHLSEWMESALPEGFSVFDLERSCWTKLRTTNMVERQNREILRRTRTVSIFPNEASLLRLASAILMELDETWIATKRVYLSV
;
A
#
# COMPACT_ATOMS: atom_id res chain seq x y z
N MET A 1 -20.83 -2.69 -1.64
CA MET A 1 -20.08 -3.84 -2.23
C MET A 1 -20.86 -5.15 -2.08
N ASN A 2 -21.39 -5.47 -0.90
CA ASN A 2 -22.23 -6.66 -0.71
C ASN A 2 -23.50 -6.65 -1.60
N ALA A 3 -24.17 -5.51 -1.73
CA ALA A 3 -25.30 -5.35 -2.64
C ALA A 3 -24.96 -5.50 -4.14
N ARG A 4 -23.67 -5.49 -4.50
CA ARG A 4 -23.17 -5.76 -5.87
C ARG A 4 -22.58 -7.18 -6.01
N GLY A 5 -22.76 -8.04 -5.00
CA GLY A 5 -22.34 -9.45 -5.06
C GLY A 5 -20.85 -9.72 -4.81
N LEU A 6 -20.13 -8.83 -4.11
CA LEU A 6 -18.72 -9.10 -3.77
C LEU A 6 -18.63 -10.19 -2.69
N HIS A 7 -17.92 -11.29 -2.99
CA HIS A 7 -17.64 -12.39 -2.07
C HIS A 7 -16.18 -12.86 -2.22
N GLY A 8 -15.68 -13.63 -1.25
CA GLY A 8 -14.34 -14.26 -1.33
C GLY A 8 -13.14 -13.32 -1.21
N LEU A 9 -13.34 -12.11 -0.66
CA LEU A 9 -12.25 -11.18 -0.41
C LEU A 9 -11.25 -11.76 0.59
N LYS A 10 -9.97 -11.85 0.23
CA LYS A 10 -8.92 -12.45 1.08
C LYS A 10 -8.09 -11.44 1.85
N MET A 11 -7.85 -10.25 1.28
CA MET A 11 -7.03 -9.21 1.87
C MET A 11 -7.33 -7.85 1.22
N ILE A 12 -7.11 -6.76 1.95
CA ILE A 12 -7.23 -5.39 1.46
C ILE A 12 -5.91 -4.65 1.70
N THR A 13 -5.33 -4.05 0.67
CA THR A 13 -4.17 -3.15 0.79
C THR A 13 -4.57 -1.71 0.51
N SER A 14 -4.23 -0.78 1.40
CA SER A 14 -4.47 0.66 1.19
C SER A 14 -3.36 1.53 1.77
N ASP A 15 -3.43 2.84 1.57
CA ASP A 15 -2.70 3.79 2.42
C ASP A 15 -3.29 3.84 3.84
N SER A 16 -2.75 4.72 4.69
CA SER A 16 -3.16 4.85 6.10
C SER A 16 -4.21 5.92 6.36
N HIS A 17 -5.10 6.19 5.42
CA HIS A 17 -6.15 7.17 5.68
C HIS A 17 -7.05 6.68 6.83
N SER A 18 -7.14 7.44 7.92
CA SER A 18 -7.82 7.03 9.16
C SER A 18 -9.29 6.69 8.93
N GLY A 19 -9.99 7.50 8.14
CA GLY A 19 -11.39 7.26 7.74
C GLY A 19 -11.55 5.96 6.94
N LEU A 20 -10.56 5.60 6.11
CA LEU A 20 -10.61 4.38 5.31
C LEU A 20 -10.38 3.15 6.19
N LYS A 21 -9.41 3.20 7.11
CA LYS A 21 -9.18 2.12 8.10
C LYS A 21 -10.43 1.87 8.95
N ALA A 22 -11.09 2.93 9.41
CA ALA A 22 -12.34 2.81 10.17
C ALA A 22 -13.47 2.19 9.34
N ALA A 23 -13.67 2.66 8.10
CA ALA A 23 -14.67 2.11 7.19
C ALA A 23 -14.42 0.63 6.85
N LEU A 24 -13.17 0.26 6.58
CA LEU A 24 -12.79 -1.13 6.32
C LEU A 24 -13.07 -2.03 7.51
N LYS A 25 -12.77 -1.59 8.73
CA LYS A 25 -13.09 -2.36 9.95
C LYS A 25 -14.60 -2.56 10.12
N THR A 26 -15.40 -1.56 9.81
CA THR A 26 -16.87 -1.62 9.92
C THR A 26 -17.50 -2.53 8.86
N VAL A 27 -17.02 -2.46 7.61
CA VAL A 27 -17.63 -3.19 6.48
C VAL A 27 -17.02 -4.58 6.27
N PHE A 28 -15.73 -4.74 6.57
CA PHE A 28 -14.92 -5.93 6.27
C PHE A 28 -14.10 -6.39 7.50
N GLY A 29 -14.65 -6.30 8.72
CA GLY A 29 -13.90 -6.50 9.96
C GLY A 29 -13.19 -7.86 10.11
N SER A 30 -13.63 -8.91 9.40
CA SER A 30 -12.99 -10.23 9.37
C SER A 30 -11.92 -10.38 8.29
N ILE A 31 -11.76 -9.39 7.41
CA ILE A 31 -10.82 -9.45 6.30
C ILE A 31 -9.49 -8.80 6.71
N PRO A 32 -8.35 -9.50 6.55
CA PRO A 32 -7.04 -8.92 6.80
C PRO A 32 -6.85 -7.62 6.00
N TRP A 33 -6.51 -6.56 6.72
CA TRP A 33 -6.09 -5.29 6.14
C TRP A 33 -4.56 -5.18 6.22
N GLN A 34 -3.98 -4.59 5.19
CA GLN A 34 -2.58 -4.23 5.11
C GLN A 34 -2.44 -2.75 4.72
N ARG A 35 -1.51 -2.07 5.38
CA ARG A 35 -0.98 -0.80 4.90
C ARG A 35 0.07 -1.04 3.82
N CYS A 36 0.00 -0.25 2.76
CA CYS A 36 0.93 -0.26 1.64
C CYS A 36 2.38 -0.10 2.13
N GLN A 37 3.24 -1.08 1.84
CA GLN A 37 4.64 -1.09 2.29
C GLN A 37 5.45 0.07 1.69
N PHE A 38 5.11 0.53 0.47
CA PHE A 38 5.73 1.72 -0.12
C PHE A 38 5.49 2.95 0.75
N HIS A 39 4.25 3.17 1.19
CA HIS A 39 3.91 4.30 2.05
C HIS A 39 4.54 4.18 3.43
N LEU A 40 4.57 2.97 4.02
CA LEU A 40 5.31 2.72 5.27
C LEU A 40 6.79 3.11 5.12
N GLN A 41 7.45 2.66 4.04
CA GLN A 41 8.84 2.99 3.75
C GLN A 41 9.08 4.50 3.64
N GLN A 42 8.20 5.24 2.95
CA GLN A 42 8.33 6.70 2.83
C GLN A 42 8.13 7.39 4.19
N ASN A 43 7.16 6.94 4.98
CA ASN A 43 6.81 7.54 6.26
C ASN A 43 7.92 7.38 7.31
N ALA A 44 8.74 6.33 7.22
CA ALA A 44 9.90 6.15 8.09
C ALA A 44 10.83 7.37 8.09
N GLY A 45 10.95 8.06 6.95
CA GLY A 45 11.82 9.22 6.79
C GLY A 45 11.51 10.39 7.73
N ALA A 46 10.27 10.50 8.23
CA ALA A 46 9.86 11.50 9.21
C ALA A 46 10.45 11.26 10.61
N TYR A 47 10.83 10.02 10.92
CA TYR A 47 11.36 9.61 12.22
C TYR A 47 12.87 9.43 12.21
N VAL A 48 13.53 9.58 11.06
CA VAL A 48 14.99 9.47 10.95
C VAL A 48 15.66 10.80 11.32
N PRO A 49 16.44 10.88 12.41
CA PRO A 49 16.97 12.15 12.92
C PRO A 49 18.10 12.72 12.05
N LYS A 50 18.88 11.87 11.36
CA LYS A 50 20.05 12.29 10.56
C LYS A 50 19.95 11.81 9.12
N LYS A 51 20.25 12.69 8.16
CA LYS A 51 20.22 12.36 6.72
C LYS A 51 21.09 11.15 6.36
N ALA A 52 22.26 11.01 7.01
CA ALA A 52 23.18 9.88 6.80
C ALA A 52 22.56 8.52 7.16
N MET A 53 21.63 8.47 8.12
CA MET A 53 20.96 7.24 8.53
C MET A 53 19.86 6.79 7.57
N ARG A 54 19.37 7.68 6.68
CA ARG A 54 18.21 7.38 5.84
C ARG A 54 18.42 6.18 4.93
N SER A 55 19.62 6.02 4.37
CA SER A 55 19.93 4.90 3.48
C SER A 55 19.92 3.56 4.22
N GLU A 56 20.53 3.55 5.41
CA GLU A 56 20.61 2.38 6.29
C GLU A 56 19.21 1.97 6.79
N VAL A 57 18.45 2.92 7.35
CA VAL A 57 17.07 2.70 7.80
C VAL A 57 16.21 2.17 6.65
N ALA A 58 16.37 2.75 5.46
CA ALA A 58 15.61 2.30 4.32
C ALA A 58 15.98 0.86 3.91
N GLN A 59 17.24 0.46 4.05
CA GLN A 59 17.66 -0.92 3.77
C GLN A 59 17.10 -1.89 4.82
N ASP A 60 17.21 -1.57 6.10
CA ASP A 60 16.71 -2.42 7.18
C ASP A 60 15.20 -2.70 7.04
N ILE A 61 14.40 -1.67 6.71
CA ILE A 61 12.95 -1.85 6.46
C ILE A 61 12.70 -2.72 5.21
N ARG A 62 13.50 -2.57 4.16
CA ARG A 62 13.41 -3.45 2.97
C ARG A 62 13.72 -4.89 3.33
N ASP A 63 14.71 -5.13 4.18
CA ASP A 63 15.09 -6.48 4.60
C ASP A 63 13.97 -7.13 5.43
N ILE A 64 13.34 -6.38 6.33
CA ILE A 64 12.13 -6.81 7.06
C ILE A 64 11.00 -7.19 6.08
N PHE A 65 10.68 -6.33 5.11
CA PHE A 65 9.60 -6.59 4.16
C PHE A 65 9.89 -7.68 3.13
N ASN A 66 11.17 -8.00 2.88
CA ASN A 66 11.59 -9.08 1.99
C ASN A 66 11.92 -10.38 2.72
N ALA A 67 11.68 -10.44 4.04
CA ALA A 67 11.90 -11.64 4.84
C ALA A 67 11.19 -12.86 4.23
N PRO A 68 11.73 -14.08 4.42
CA PRO A 68 11.17 -15.30 3.85
C PRO A 68 9.83 -15.71 4.48
N SER A 69 9.47 -15.18 5.65
CA SER A 69 8.23 -15.47 6.35
C SER A 69 7.85 -14.34 7.29
N LYS A 70 6.59 -14.33 7.75
CA LYS A 70 6.08 -13.40 8.76
C LYS A 70 6.88 -13.46 10.07
N LEU A 71 7.18 -14.68 10.53
CA LEU A 71 7.96 -14.90 11.76
C LEU A 71 9.35 -14.27 11.64
N GLU A 72 10.00 -14.41 10.49
CA GLU A 72 11.31 -13.81 10.27
C GLU A 72 11.23 -12.29 10.14
N ALA A 73 10.18 -11.75 9.50
CA ALA A 73 9.94 -10.31 9.45
C ALA A 73 9.76 -9.71 10.86
N GLU A 74 8.99 -10.37 11.73
CA GLU A 74 8.79 -9.98 13.13
C GLU A 74 10.09 -10.07 13.95
N ARG A 75 10.90 -11.11 13.71
CA ARG A 75 12.22 -11.25 14.35
C ARG A 75 13.17 -10.14 13.94
N LEU A 76 13.26 -9.85 12.64
CA LEU A 76 14.08 -8.75 12.11
C LEU A 76 13.60 -7.41 12.64
N LEU A 77 12.29 -7.17 12.67
CA LEU A 77 11.70 -5.95 13.24
C LEU A 77 12.18 -5.71 14.67
N LYS A 78 12.11 -6.73 15.54
CA LYS A 78 12.57 -6.61 16.93
C LYS A 78 14.05 -6.26 17.02
N LEU A 79 14.90 -6.90 16.22
CA LEU A 79 16.34 -6.59 16.18
C LEU A 79 16.60 -5.17 15.68
N THR A 80 15.88 -4.72 14.66
CA THR A 80 16.02 -3.37 14.11
C THR A 80 15.53 -2.31 15.11
N CYS A 81 14.49 -2.59 15.90
CA CYS A 81 14.04 -1.70 16.97
C CYS A 81 15.15 -1.53 18.03
N LEU A 82 15.73 -2.64 18.51
CA LEU A 82 16.87 -2.59 19.45
C LEU A 82 18.07 -1.84 18.88
N LYS A 83 18.38 -2.02 17.58
CA LYS A 83 19.47 -1.32 16.89
C LYS A 83 19.31 0.22 16.93
N TYR A 84 18.07 0.70 16.85
CA TYR A 84 17.78 2.13 16.78
C TYR A 84 17.30 2.76 18.09
N GLU A 85 17.04 1.96 19.12
CA GLU A 85 16.52 2.41 20.41
C GLU A 85 17.28 3.60 21.00
N GLU A 86 18.61 3.52 21.11
CA GLU A 86 19.43 4.60 21.68
C GLU A 86 19.62 5.79 20.73
N LYS A 87 19.81 5.53 19.43
CA LYS A 87 20.22 6.55 18.44
C LYS A 87 19.02 7.29 17.82
N ALA A 88 17.85 6.68 17.85
CA ALA A 88 16.62 7.15 17.22
C ALA A 88 15.39 6.47 17.86
N SER A 89 15.15 6.71 19.15
CA SER A 89 14.04 6.10 19.92
C SER A 89 12.67 6.25 19.24
N HIS A 90 12.33 7.46 18.75
CA HIS A 90 11.07 7.69 18.03
C HIS A 90 10.94 6.87 16.73
N LEU A 91 12.05 6.56 16.05
CA LEU A 91 12.03 5.66 14.90
C LEU A 91 11.74 4.23 15.34
N SER A 92 12.36 3.79 16.43
CA SER A 92 12.16 2.45 17.01
C SER A 92 10.69 2.24 17.42
N GLU A 93 10.12 3.17 18.20
CA GLU A 93 8.70 3.15 18.62
C GLU A 93 7.75 3.15 17.42
N TRP A 94 8.05 3.97 16.41
CA TRP A 94 7.26 4.00 15.18
C TRP A 94 7.37 2.70 14.39
N MET A 95 8.57 2.11 14.27
CA MET A 95 8.77 0.85 13.56
C MET A 95 7.97 -0.28 14.20
N GLU A 96 8.05 -0.41 15.52
CA GLU A 96 7.37 -1.45 16.30
C GLU A 96 5.85 -1.37 16.11
N SER A 97 5.28 -0.17 16.12
CA SER A 97 3.83 0.04 15.99
C SER A 97 3.33 0.03 14.53
N ALA A 98 4.09 0.55 13.57
CA ALA A 98 3.63 0.77 12.20
C ALA A 98 3.99 -0.35 11.21
N LEU A 99 5.19 -0.93 11.30
CA LEU A 99 5.63 -1.94 10.31
C LEU A 99 4.78 -3.22 10.33
N PRO A 100 4.26 -3.71 11.47
CA PRO A 100 3.33 -4.85 11.48
C PRO A 100 2.06 -4.63 10.65
N GLU A 101 1.62 -3.38 10.43
CA GLU A 101 0.50 -3.08 9.53
C GLU A 101 0.79 -3.50 8.08
N GLY A 102 2.06 -3.71 7.72
CA GLY A 102 2.54 -4.13 6.40
C GLY A 102 2.71 -5.64 6.22
N PHE A 103 2.36 -6.47 7.21
CA PHE A 103 2.75 -7.89 7.24
C PHE A 103 1.65 -8.88 6.78
N SER A 104 0.40 -8.45 6.62
CA SER A 104 -0.72 -9.36 6.27
C SER A 104 -0.51 -10.09 4.93
N VAL A 105 0.31 -9.55 4.03
CA VAL A 105 0.67 -10.17 2.75
C VAL A 105 1.41 -11.49 2.93
N PHE A 106 2.13 -11.69 4.04
CA PHE A 106 2.82 -12.95 4.34
C PHE A 106 1.85 -14.13 4.55
N ASP A 107 0.58 -13.85 4.84
CA ASP A 107 -0.47 -14.87 5.00
C ASP A 107 -1.00 -15.35 3.62
N LEU A 108 -0.54 -14.76 2.52
CA LEU A 108 -0.86 -15.16 1.14
C LEU A 108 0.27 -15.99 0.51
N GLU A 109 0.00 -16.57 -0.66
CA GLU A 109 1.03 -17.23 -1.45
C GLU A 109 2.14 -16.27 -1.89
N ARG A 110 3.38 -16.77 -1.87
CA ARG A 110 4.58 -15.97 -2.15
C ARG A 110 4.59 -15.32 -3.54
N SER A 111 3.96 -15.97 -4.51
CA SER A 111 3.76 -15.46 -5.88
C SER A 111 3.02 -14.11 -5.90
N CYS A 112 2.13 -13.89 -4.93
CA CYS A 112 1.29 -12.70 -4.84
C CYS A 112 1.97 -11.53 -4.12
N TRP A 113 2.99 -11.78 -3.29
CA TRP A 113 3.53 -10.79 -2.35
C TRP A 113 3.98 -9.50 -3.03
N THR A 114 4.78 -9.61 -4.09
CA THR A 114 5.35 -8.47 -4.81
C THR A 114 4.27 -7.52 -5.32
N LYS A 115 3.14 -8.07 -5.77
CA LYS A 115 2.04 -7.30 -6.37
C LYS A 115 1.11 -6.73 -5.31
N LEU A 116 0.79 -7.50 -4.26
CA LEU A 116 -0.22 -7.12 -3.27
C LEU A 116 0.33 -6.31 -2.09
N ARG A 117 1.64 -6.27 -1.89
CA ARG A 117 2.24 -5.50 -0.78
C ARG A 117 2.21 -3.98 -0.95
N THR A 118 1.83 -3.51 -2.14
CA THR A 118 1.76 -2.08 -2.49
C THR A 118 0.46 -1.74 -3.21
N THR A 119 0.12 -0.45 -3.29
CA THR A 119 -1.02 0.08 -4.06
C THR A 119 -0.66 0.45 -5.50
N ASN A 120 0.52 0.04 -6.00
CA ASN A 120 1.08 0.46 -7.29
C ASN A 120 0.12 0.34 -8.49
N MET A 121 -0.73 -0.70 -8.50
CA MET A 121 -1.71 -0.88 -9.58
C MET A 121 -2.70 0.29 -9.65
N VAL A 122 -3.27 0.67 -8.51
CA VAL A 122 -4.24 1.78 -8.44
C VAL A 122 -3.50 3.12 -8.59
N GLU A 123 -2.28 3.26 -8.07
CA GLU A 123 -1.50 4.49 -8.26
C GLU A 123 -1.20 4.80 -9.72
N ARG A 124 -1.04 3.77 -10.57
CA ARG A 124 -0.88 3.96 -12.01
C ARG A 124 -2.16 4.52 -12.64
N GLN A 125 -3.32 4.00 -12.26
CA GLN A 125 -4.61 4.50 -12.74
C GLN A 125 -4.84 5.94 -12.27
N ASN A 126 -4.58 6.24 -10.99
CA ASN A 126 -4.66 7.58 -10.42
C ASN A 126 -3.78 8.58 -11.18
N ARG A 127 -2.57 8.16 -11.56
CA ARG A 127 -1.65 9.01 -12.34
C ARG A 127 -2.19 9.36 -13.71
N GLU A 128 -2.82 8.42 -14.42
CA GLU A 128 -3.42 8.71 -15.72
C GLU A 128 -4.64 9.63 -15.61
N ILE A 129 -5.46 9.46 -14.56
CA ILE A 129 -6.54 10.39 -14.25
C ILE A 129 -5.97 11.79 -14.01
N LEU A 130 -4.98 11.93 -13.11
CA LEU A 130 -4.35 13.21 -12.79
C LEU A 130 -3.69 13.86 -14.00
N ARG A 131 -3.07 13.08 -14.89
CA ARG A 131 -2.44 13.58 -16.11
C ARG A 131 -3.45 14.27 -17.02
N ARG A 132 -4.61 13.63 -17.26
CA ARG A 132 -5.64 14.14 -18.16
C ARG A 132 -6.47 15.25 -17.52
N THR A 133 -6.75 15.18 -16.23
CA THR A 133 -7.45 16.26 -15.52
C THR A 133 -6.60 17.52 -15.41
N ARG A 134 -5.28 17.40 -15.25
CA ARG A 134 -4.35 18.54 -15.23
C ARG A 134 -4.33 19.33 -16.53
N THR A 135 -4.53 18.69 -17.68
CA THR A 135 -4.65 19.37 -18.98
C THR A 135 -5.92 20.22 -19.07
N VAL A 136 -7.03 19.75 -18.50
CA VAL A 136 -8.30 20.50 -18.48
C VAL A 136 -8.27 21.65 -17.47
N SER A 137 -7.55 21.48 -16.36
CA SER A 137 -7.36 22.44 -15.26
C SER A 137 -8.63 22.78 -14.47
N ILE A 138 -9.69 23.27 -15.13
CA ILE A 138 -10.95 23.69 -14.50
C ILE A 138 -12.12 22.93 -15.11
N PHE A 139 -12.95 22.34 -14.25
CA PHE A 139 -14.18 21.65 -14.66
C PHE A 139 -15.40 22.51 -14.31
N PRO A 140 -16.42 22.55 -15.19
CA PRO A 140 -17.62 23.35 -14.95
C PRO A 140 -18.53 22.78 -13.85
N ASN A 141 -18.41 21.49 -13.55
CA ASN A 141 -19.11 20.80 -12.45
C ASN A 141 -18.50 19.41 -12.20
N GLU A 142 -18.88 18.80 -11.07
CA GLU A 142 -18.44 17.46 -10.67
C GLU A 142 -18.80 16.38 -11.71
N ALA A 143 -19.99 16.45 -12.31
CA ALA A 143 -20.41 15.47 -13.32
C ALA A 143 -19.49 15.47 -14.54
N SER A 144 -18.94 16.63 -14.92
CA SER A 144 -17.98 16.75 -16.03
C SER A 144 -16.64 16.10 -15.70
N LEU A 145 -16.16 16.24 -14.46
CA LEU A 145 -14.98 15.54 -13.98
C LEU A 145 -15.21 14.03 -13.95
N LEU A 146 -16.35 13.58 -13.42
CA LEU A 146 -16.72 12.17 -13.36
C LEU A 146 -16.79 11.53 -14.74
N ARG A 147 -17.35 12.22 -15.74
CA ARG A 147 -17.38 11.74 -17.13
C ARG A 147 -15.99 11.53 -17.69
N LEU A 148 -15.08 12.50 -17.51
CA LEU A 148 -13.71 12.36 -17.97
C LEU A 148 -13.02 11.20 -17.26
N ALA A 149 -13.05 11.15 -15.92
CA ALA A 149 -12.42 10.08 -15.15
C ALA A 149 -12.95 8.70 -15.54
N SER A 150 -14.26 8.57 -15.75
CA SER A 150 -14.88 7.31 -16.19
C SER A 150 -14.41 6.90 -17.59
N ALA A 151 -14.36 7.84 -18.55
CA ALA A 151 -13.86 7.56 -19.89
C ALA A 151 -12.40 7.08 -19.88
N ILE A 152 -11.55 7.67 -19.02
CA ILE A 152 -10.16 7.23 -18.82
C ILE A 152 -10.10 5.79 -18.32
N LEU A 153 -10.91 5.46 -17.31
CA LEU A 153 -10.94 4.12 -16.74
C LEU A 153 -11.45 3.08 -17.75
N MET A 154 -12.45 3.43 -18.57
CA MET A 154 -12.94 2.58 -19.66
C MET A 154 -11.83 2.27 -20.68
N GLU A 155 -11.09 3.28 -21.14
CA GLU A 155 -9.98 3.10 -22.08
C GLU A 155 -8.85 2.22 -21.50
N LEU A 156 -8.54 2.41 -20.21
CA LEU A 156 -7.55 1.59 -19.51
C LEU A 156 -8.01 0.12 -19.40
N ASP A 157 -9.30 -0.11 -19.15
CA ASP A 157 -9.90 -1.44 -19.09
C ASP A 157 -9.87 -2.13 -20.46
N GLU A 158 -10.27 -1.43 -21.53
CA GLU A 158 -10.18 -1.93 -22.91
C GLU A 158 -8.74 -2.36 -23.27
N THR A 159 -7.76 -1.53 -22.91
CA THR A 159 -6.34 -1.85 -23.12
C THR A 159 -5.92 -3.07 -22.30
N TRP A 160 -6.40 -3.19 -21.06
CA TRP A 160 -6.11 -4.32 -20.19
C TRP A 160 -6.65 -5.64 -20.77
N ILE A 161 -7.90 -5.63 -21.25
CA ILE A 161 -8.56 -6.76 -21.90
C ILE A 161 -7.81 -7.14 -23.18
N ALA A 162 -7.52 -6.17 -24.06
CA ALA A 162 -6.86 -6.41 -25.33
C ALA A 162 -5.45 -7.03 -25.16
N THR A 163 -4.73 -6.61 -24.13
CA THR A 163 -3.38 -7.12 -23.84
C THR A 163 -3.37 -8.47 -23.11
N LYS A 164 -4.55 -9.02 -22.74
CA LYS A 164 -4.72 -10.27 -21.97
C LYS A 164 -3.82 -10.33 -20.73
N ARG A 165 -3.57 -9.17 -20.10
CA ARG A 165 -2.68 -9.09 -18.93
C ARG A 165 -3.34 -9.72 -17.73
N VAL A 166 -2.69 -10.73 -17.16
CA VAL A 166 -3.11 -11.34 -15.90
C VAL A 166 -2.39 -10.64 -14.75
N TYR A 167 -3.14 -9.99 -13.85
CA TYR A 167 -2.52 -9.29 -12.73
C TYR A 167 -2.00 -10.26 -11.68
N LEU A 168 -2.77 -11.23 -11.24
CA LEU A 168 -2.31 -12.30 -10.34
C LEU A 168 -2.42 -13.63 -11.08
N SER A 169 -1.30 -14.30 -11.24
CA SER A 169 -1.26 -15.71 -11.63
C SER A 169 -1.22 -16.51 -10.33
N VAL A 170 -2.39 -16.96 -9.90
CA VAL A 170 -2.56 -17.87 -8.76
C VAL A 170 -2.78 -19.27 -9.34
#